data_AF-A0A7G8YDR9-F1
#
_entry.id   AF-A0A7G8YDR9-F1
#
_cell.length_a   1.000
_cell.length_b   1.000
_cell.length_c   1.000
_cell.angle_alpha   90.00
_cell.angle_beta   90.00
_cell.angle_gamma   90.00
#
_symmetry.space_group_name_H-M   'P 1'
#
loop_
_entity.id
_entity.type
_entity.pdbx_description
1 polymer ?
#
loop_
_entity_poly.entity_id
_entity_poly.type
_entity_poly.pdbx_seq_one_letter_code
_entity_poly.pdbx_strand_id
1 'polypeptide(L)'
;MNQEPLPSAWVIEEARTFMRAAQILEQRATDDRDPNLFWPAVMNSALACELFLKSCLVEADPRYPRTEHDPEGHLRLAVRMPGNGHGLADLYNVISPELTNQLCEISKQMAPDFPLEKWIKIASRLFVGTRYPYEANSVQSVDLEVLKLAPHLDCVLAEMMR
;
A
#
# COMPACT_ATOMS: atom_id res chain seq x y z
N MET A 1 -7.66 -25.99 6.37
CA MET A 1 -6.81 -24.79 6.57
C MET A 1 -7.73 -23.61 6.38
N ASN A 2 -7.90 -22.77 7.40
CA ASN A 2 -8.66 -21.53 7.24
C ASN A 2 -7.85 -20.65 6.28
N GLN A 3 -8.33 -20.49 5.06
CA GLN A 3 -7.77 -19.54 4.12
C GLN A 3 -8.03 -18.13 4.66
N GLU A 4 -7.04 -17.25 4.53
CA GLU A 4 -7.20 -15.84 4.89
C GLU A 4 -8.17 -15.20 3.87
N PRO A 5 -9.27 -14.55 4.30
CA PRO A 5 -10.13 -13.80 3.40
C PRO A 5 -9.34 -12.68 2.73
N LEU A 6 -9.52 -12.54 1.42
CA LEU A 6 -8.87 -11.48 0.65
C LEU A 6 -9.92 -10.48 0.14
N PRO A 7 -9.63 -9.17 0.18
CA PRO A 7 -8.48 -8.54 0.83
C PRO A 7 -8.46 -8.74 2.36
N SER A 8 -7.27 -8.92 2.95
CA SER A 8 -7.13 -9.14 4.40
C SER A 8 -7.41 -7.86 5.17
N ALA A 9 -8.48 -7.87 5.96
CA ALA A 9 -8.89 -6.75 6.81
C ALA A 9 -7.80 -6.36 7.82
N TRP A 10 -7.05 -7.34 8.35
CA TRP A 10 -5.94 -7.09 9.26
C TRP A 10 -4.87 -6.22 8.60
N VAL A 11 -4.40 -6.62 7.41
CA VAL A 11 -3.36 -5.86 6.69
C VAL A 11 -3.87 -4.47 6.27
N ILE A 12 -5.16 -4.33 5.96
CA ILE A 12 -5.80 -3.04 5.66
C ILE A 12 -5.77 -2.11 6.88
N GLU A 13 -6.09 -2.60 8.08
CA GLU A 13 -6.01 -1.77 9.30
C GLU A 13 -4.58 -1.32 9.62
N GLU A 14 -3.59 -2.19 9.38
CA GLU A 14 -2.18 -1.80 9.48
C GLU A 14 -1.82 -0.70 8.47
N ALA A 15 -2.24 -0.86 7.21
CA ALA A 15 -2.02 0.13 6.15
C ALA A 15 -2.63 1.50 6.49
N ARG A 16 -3.84 1.51 7.08
CA ARG A 16 -4.53 2.73 7.53
C ARG A 16 -3.73 3.53 8.55
N THR A 17 -2.92 2.88 9.38
CA THR A 17 -2.07 3.56 10.36
C THR A 17 -1.00 4.41 9.66
N PHE A 18 -0.32 3.85 8.65
CA PHE A 18 0.68 4.57 7.87
C PHE A 18 0.07 5.64 6.97
N MET A 19 -1.12 5.38 6.40
CA MET A 19 -1.87 6.37 5.63
C MET A 19 -2.22 7.59 6.49
N ARG A 20 -2.74 7.37 7.71
CA ARG A 20 -3.06 8.47 8.65
C ARG A 20 -1.82 9.25 9.04
N ALA A 21 -0.69 8.57 9.28
CA ALA A 21 0.58 9.24 9.56
C ALA A 21 1.02 10.13 8.37
N ALA A 22 0.90 9.64 7.14
CA ALA A 22 1.19 10.41 5.94
C ALA A 22 0.33 11.66 5.83
N GLN A 23 -0.98 11.56 6.05
CA GLN A 23 -1.93 12.68 6.00
C GLN A 23 -1.62 13.74 7.06
N ILE A 24 -1.27 13.32 8.29
CA ILE A 24 -0.86 14.25 9.35
C ILE A 24 0.41 15.01 8.95
N LEU A 25 1.40 14.32 8.38
CA LEU A 25 2.65 14.94 7.94
C LEU A 25 2.44 15.89 6.75
N GLU A 26 1.62 15.51 5.77
CA GLU A 26 1.25 16.36 4.63
C GLU A 26 0.54 17.65 5.08
N GLN A 27 -0.41 17.51 6.01
CA GLN A 27 -1.13 18.65 6.56
C GLN A 27 -0.16 19.60 7.29
N ARG A 28 0.74 19.06 8.11
CA ARG A 28 1.75 19.85 8.82
C ARG A 28 2.77 20.51 7.89
N ALA A 29 3.18 19.81 6.83
CA ALA A 29 4.06 20.39 5.80
C ALA A 29 3.45 21.66 5.20
N THR A 30 2.13 21.66 5.03
CA THR A 30 1.36 22.77 4.46
C THR A 30 1.12 23.88 5.49
N ASP A 31 0.57 23.54 6.66
CA ASP A 31 0.17 24.49 7.70
C ASP A 31 1.36 25.23 8.29
N ASP A 32 2.43 24.49 8.62
CA ASP A 32 3.63 25.02 9.27
C ASP A 32 4.64 25.55 8.22
N ARG A 33 4.33 25.42 6.92
CA ARG A 33 5.21 25.74 5.77
C ARG A 33 6.58 25.06 5.86
N ASP A 34 6.60 23.82 6.33
CA ASP A 34 7.81 23.00 6.41
C ASP A 34 7.83 21.93 5.32
N PRO A 35 8.42 22.22 4.14
CA PRO A 35 8.44 21.29 3.02
C PRO A 35 9.25 20.02 3.30
N ASN A 36 10.07 19.99 4.37
CA ASN A 36 10.83 18.80 4.74
C ASN A 36 9.91 17.65 5.19
N LEU A 37 8.69 17.96 5.62
CA LEU A 37 7.69 16.97 6.04
C LEU A 37 7.02 16.23 4.88
N PHE A 38 7.15 16.72 3.63
CA PHE A 38 6.60 16.01 2.46
C PHE A 38 7.32 14.68 2.19
N TRP A 39 8.63 14.61 2.38
CA TRP A 39 9.38 13.37 2.18
C TRP A 39 8.93 12.23 3.10
N PRO A 40 8.86 12.41 4.43
CA PRO A 40 8.31 11.38 5.31
C PRO A 40 6.81 11.14 5.08
N ALA A 41 6.02 12.14 4.65
CA ALA A 41 4.63 11.92 4.25
C ALA A 41 4.54 10.95 3.06
N VAL A 42 5.32 11.20 2.01
CA VAL A 42 5.39 10.34 0.81
C VAL A 42 5.87 8.94 1.17
N MET A 43 6.89 8.82 2.02
CA MET A 43 7.41 7.51 2.44
C MET A 43 6.32 6.69 3.16
N ASN A 44 5.60 7.31 4.10
CA ASN A 44 4.51 6.64 4.82
C ASN A 44 3.34 6.29 3.88
N SER A 45 2.99 7.17 2.94
CA SER A 45 1.94 6.91 1.95
C SER A 45 2.32 5.75 1.02
N ALA A 46 3.58 5.70 0.57
CA ALA A 46 4.08 4.60 -0.24
C ALA A 46 4.07 3.25 0.52
N LEU A 47 4.42 3.26 1.81
CA LEU A 47 4.31 2.06 2.67
C LEU A 47 2.85 1.63 2.85
N ALA A 48 1.93 2.57 3.05
CA ALA A 48 0.51 2.27 3.11
C ALA A 48 0.02 1.63 1.81
N CYS A 49 0.41 2.16 0.64
CA CYS A 49 0.09 1.55 -0.65
C CYS A 49 0.64 0.12 -0.76
N GLU A 50 1.85 -0.13 -0.27
CA GLU A 50 2.45 -1.47 -0.26
C GLU A 50 1.61 -2.45 0.54
N LEU A 51 1.21 -2.06 1.76
CA LEU A 51 0.37 -2.89 2.63
C LEU A 51 -1.03 -3.10 2.04
N PHE A 52 -1.64 -2.07 1.45
CA PHE A 52 -2.91 -2.19 0.74
C PHE A 52 -2.84 -3.24 -0.39
N LEU A 53 -1.79 -3.23 -1.21
CA LEU A 53 -1.62 -4.25 -2.25
C LEU A 53 -1.33 -5.63 -1.66
N LYS A 54 -0.53 -5.71 -0.59
CA LYS A 54 -0.25 -6.96 0.12
C LYS A 54 -1.48 -7.58 0.76
N SER A 55 -2.48 -6.78 1.13
CA SER A 55 -3.74 -7.30 1.67
C SER A 55 -4.43 -8.26 0.70
N CYS A 56 -4.18 -8.16 -0.61
CA CYS A 56 -4.68 -9.06 -1.64
C CYS A 56 -3.78 -10.29 -1.91
N LEU A 57 -2.67 -10.44 -1.18
CA LEU A 57 -1.59 -11.39 -1.50
C LEU A 57 -1.12 -12.22 -0.30
N VAL A 58 -1.76 -12.06 0.86
CA VAL A 58 -1.39 -12.77 2.09
C VAL A 58 -2.09 -14.12 2.21
N GLU A 59 -1.47 -15.01 2.99
CA GLU A 59 -2.05 -16.25 3.46
C GLU A 59 -1.62 -16.50 4.90
N ALA A 60 -2.33 -17.38 5.61
CA ALA A 60 -1.89 -17.85 6.92
C ALA A 60 -0.51 -18.51 6.81
N ASP A 61 0.43 -18.13 7.68
CA ASP A 61 1.75 -18.75 7.73
C ASP A 61 1.66 -20.13 8.41
N PRO A 62 1.87 -21.24 7.68
CA PRO A 62 1.79 -22.58 8.27
C PRO A 62 2.85 -22.85 9.33
N ARG A 63 3.91 -22.03 9.41
CA ARG A 63 4.95 -22.13 10.45
C ARG A 63 4.53 -21.52 11.78
N TYR A 64 3.55 -20.61 11.75
CA TYR A 64 3.02 -19.92 12.92
C TYR A 64 1.48 -19.92 12.85
N PRO A 65 0.86 -21.12 12.95
CA PRO A 65 -0.58 -21.27 12.80
C PRO A 65 -1.33 -20.66 13.99
N ARG A 66 -2.60 -20.33 13.77
CA ARG A 66 -3.54 -19.96 14.83
C ARG A 66 -3.66 -21.08 15.88
N THR A 67 -3.55 -20.74 17.15
CA THR A 67 -3.67 -21.65 18.30
C THR A 67 -4.61 -21.07 19.37
N GLU A 68 -4.97 -21.85 20.40
CA GLU A 68 -5.75 -21.33 21.53
C GLU A 68 -5.04 -20.19 22.29
N HIS A 69 -3.70 -20.16 22.25
CA HIS A 69 -2.88 -19.13 22.89
C HIS A 69 -2.50 -17.98 21.97
N ASP A 70 -2.67 -18.15 20.66
CA ASP A 70 -2.41 -17.17 19.62
C ASP A 70 -3.50 -17.30 18.53
N PRO A 71 -4.69 -16.73 18.78
CA PRO A 71 -5.84 -16.92 17.89
C PRO A 71 -5.69 -16.17 16.55
N GLU A 72 -4.83 -15.16 16.49
CA GLU A 72 -4.53 -14.38 15.27
C GLU A 72 -3.56 -15.15 14.36
N GLY A 73 -2.56 -15.81 14.97
CA GLY A 73 -1.46 -16.46 14.26
C GLY A 73 -0.65 -15.43 13.49
N HIS A 74 -0.04 -15.84 12.39
CA HIS A 74 0.70 -14.92 11.52
C HIS A 74 0.30 -15.06 10.06
N LEU A 75 0.44 -13.96 9.33
CA LEU A 75 0.30 -13.91 7.88
C LEU A 75 1.67 -13.87 7.21
N ARG A 76 1.74 -14.42 5.99
CA ARG A 76 2.88 -14.27 5.09
C ARG A 76 2.39 -13.95 3.69
N LEU A 77 3.28 -13.44 2.83
CA LEU A 77 2.97 -13.35 1.40
C LEU A 77 2.86 -14.76 0.81
N ALA A 78 1.74 -15.03 0.12
CA ALA A 78 1.49 -16.28 -0.58
C ALA A 78 2.42 -16.45 -1.80
N VAL A 79 2.84 -15.33 -2.38
CA VAL A 79 3.75 -15.27 -3.52
C VAL A 79 5.19 -15.06 -3.08
N ARG A 80 6.08 -15.95 -3.52
CA ARG A 80 7.53 -15.73 -3.43
C ARG A 80 7.95 -14.75 -4.50
N MET A 81 8.18 -13.50 -4.11
CA MET A 81 8.73 -12.50 -5.01
C MET A 81 10.26 -12.43 -4.84
N PRO A 82 11.05 -12.49 -5.94
CA PRO A 82 12.50 -12.39 -5.86
C PRO A 82 12.94 -10.97 -5.45
N GLY A 83 13.94 -10.88 -4.57
CA GLY A 83 14.50 -9.61 -4.09
C GLY A 83 13.91 -9.11 -2.76
N ASN A 84 14.64 -8.21 -2.09
CA ASN A 84 14.29 -7.70 -0.75
C ASN A 84 13.42 -6.43 -0.79
N GLY A 85 13.01 -5.96 -1.96
CA GLY A 85 12.16 -4.78 -2.14
C GLY A 85 11.07 -5.10 -3.15
N HIS A 86 9.82 -5.10 -2.71
CA HIS A 86 8.69 -5.34 -3.59
C HIS A 86 8.22 -3.99 -4.12
N GLY A 87 8.48 -3.70 -5.40
CA GLY A 87 7.89 -2.53 -6.03
C GLY A 87 6.37 -2.66 -6.03
N LEU A 88 5.65 -1.54 -5.85
CA LEU A 88 4.18 -1.55 -5.91
C LEU A 88 3.66 -2.12 -7.24
N ALA A 89 4.37 -1.88 -8.35
CA ALA A 89 4.02 -2.45 -9.63
C ALA A 89 4.17 -3.99 -9.64
N ASP A 90 5.22 -4.52 -9.02
CA ASP A 90 5.45 -5.97 -8.93
C ASP A 90 4.36 -6.62 -8.08
N LEU A 91 3.98 -6.01 -6.95
CA LEU A 91 2.88 -6.47 -6.11
C LEU A 91 1.57 -6.46 -6.88
N TYR A 92 1.24 -5.37 -7.55
CA TYR A 92 0.00 -5.25 -8.32
C TYR A 92 -0.09 -6.31 -9.42
N ASN A 93 1.01 -6.59 -10.12
CA ASN A 93 1.03 -7.55 -11.23
C ASN A 93 0.85 -9.01 -10.80
N VAL A 94 1.07 -9.34 -9.52
CA VAL A 94 0.91 -10.70 -8.99
C VAL A 94 -0.43 -10.93 -8.26
N ILE A 95 -1.26 -9.89 -8.13
CA ILE A 95 -2.64 -10.02 -7.63
C ILE A 95 -3.45 -10.85 -8.63
N SER A 96 -4.32 -11.74 -8.14
CA SER A 96 -5.13 -12.58 -9.03
C SER A 96 -5.96 -11.72 -10.00
N PRO A 97 -6.23 -12.21 -11.23
CA PRO A 97 -7.02 -11.47 -12.20
C PRO A 97 -8.40 -11.06 -11.67
N GLU A 98 -9.04 -11.89 -10.85
CA GLU A 98 -10.34 -11.61 -10.25
C GLU A 98 -10.29 -10.40 -9.32
N LEU A 99 -9.32 -10.36 -8.39
CA LEU A 99 -9.16 -9.26 -7.45
C LEU A 99 -8.68 -7.97 -8.16
N THR A 100 -7.78 -8.10 -9.14
CA THR A 100 -7.32 -6.96 -9.94
C THR A 100 -8.47 -6.33 -10.73
N ASN A 101 -9.35 -7.15 -11.33
CA ASN A 101 -10.53 -6.65 -12.02
C ASN A 101 -11.48 -5.93 -11.05
N GLN A 102 -11.73 -6.48 -9.86
CA GLN A 102 -12.55 -5.82 -8.84
C GLN A 102 -11.96 -4.47 -8.40
N LEU A 103 -10.65 -4.41 -8.12
CA LEU A 103 -9.94 -3.17 -7.80
C LEU A 103 -10.14 -2.11 -8.90
N CYS A 104 -9.93 -2.50 -10.16
CA CYS A 104 -10.09 -1.61 -11.31
C CYS A 104 -11.52 -1.10 -11.49
N GLU A 105 -12.51 -1.99 -11.42
CA GLU A 105 -13.91 -1.61 -11.63
C GLU A 105 -14.42 -0.69 -10.52
N ILE A 106 -14.15 -1.01 -9.25
CA ILE A 106 -14.53 -0.15 -8.12
C ILE A 106 -13.79 1.19 -8.20
N SER A 107 -12.49 1.18 -8.52
CA SER A 107 -11.73 2.42 -8.74
C SER A 107 -12.37 3.31 -9.79
N LYS A 108 -12.76 2.74 -10.95
CA LYS A 108 -13.42 3.50 -12.03
C LYS A 108 -14.80 4.01 -11.62
N GLN A 109 -15.56 3.24 -10.84
CA GLN A 109 -16.87 3.67 -10.34
C GLN A 109 -16.74 4.85 -9.36
N MET A 110 -15.75 4.81 -8.48
CA MET A 110 -15.51 5.87 -7.49
C MET A 110 -14.89 7.12 -8.10
N ALA A 111 -13.91 6.96 -9.00
CA ALA A 111 -13.19 8.04 -9.65
C ALA A 111 -12.83 7.65 -11.09
N PRO A 112 -13.71 7.89 -12.07
CA PRO A 112 -13.52 7.48 -13.47
C PRO A 112 -12.22 7.98 -14.09
N ASP A 113 -11.81 9.19 -13.70
CA ASP A 113 -10.62 9.87 -14.23
C ASP A 113 -9.36 9.58 -13.40
N PHE A 114 -9.42 8.75 -12.35
CA PHE A 114 -8.25 8.42 -11.54
C PHE A 114 -7.45 7.29 -12.21
N PRO A 115 -6.23 7.56 -12.71
CA PRO A 115 -5.46 6.56 -13.45
C PRO A 115 -4.72 5.63 -12.47
N LEU A 116 -5.45 4.71 -11.83
CA LEU A 116 -4.95 3.84 -10.75
C LEU A 116 -3.60 3.19 -11.07
N GLU A 117 -3.51 2.45 -12.18
CA GLU A 117 -2.28 1.75 -12.57
C GLU A 117 -1.10 2.69 -12.81
N LYS A 118 -1.36 3.89 -13.35
CA LYS A 118 -0.33 4.90 -13.57
C LYS A 118 0.24 5.34 -12.23
N TRP A 119 -0.63 5.62 -11.25
CA TRP A 119 -0.20 6.03 -9.91
C TRP A 119 0.54 4.92 -9.18
N ILE A 120 0.10 3.67 -9.27
CA ILE A 120 0.83 2.51 -8.73
C ILE A 120 2.24 2.42 -9.32
N LYS A 121 2.38 2.59 -10.64
CA LYS A 121 3.68 2.58 -11.32
C LYS A 121 4.59 3.74 -10.88
N ILE A 122 4.05 4.96 -10.77
CA ILE A 122 4.78 6.14 -10.29
C ILE A 122 5.25 5.94 -8.84
N ALA A 123 4.37 5.44 -7.98
CA ALA A 123 4.65 5.22 -6.57
C ALA A 123 5.60 4.03 -6.32
N SER A 124 5.80 3.14 -7.31
CA SER A 124 6.53 1.88 -7.17
C SER A 124 7.98 2.01 -6.70
N ARG A 125 8.61 3.18 -6.84
CA ARG A 125 9.99 3.44 -6.38
C ARG A 125 10.07 4.43 -5.23
N LEU A 126 8.95 5.02 -4.81
CA LEU A 126 8.96 6.08 -3.80
C LEU A 126 9.38 5.54 -2.45
N PHE A 127 8.81 4.40 -1.99
CA PHE A 127 9.16 3.86 -0.67
C PHE A 127 10.66 3.64 -0.47
N VAL A 128 11.36 3.10 -1.47
CA VAL A 128 12.81 2.86 -1.40
C VAL A 128 13.58 4.15 -1.68
N GLY A 129 13.17 4.91 -2.70
CA GLY A 129 13.90 6.04 -3.24
C GLY A 129 13.80 7.33 -2.43
N THR A 130 12.84 7.45 -1.50
CA THR A 130 12.71 8.62 -0.62
C THR A 130 13.44 8.46 0.72
N ARG A 131 14.00 7.29 1.03
CA ARG A 131 14.70 7.04 2.32
C ARG A 131 16.08 7.67 2.40
N TYR A 132 16.79 7.69 1.27
CA TYR A 132 18.17 8.16 1.19
C TYR A 132 18.31 9.16 0.05
N PRO A 133 17.74 10.38 0.16
CA PRO A 133 17.79 11.39 -0.90
C PRO A 133 19.22 11.87 -1.23
N TYR A 134 20.19 11.52 -0.38
CA TYR A 134 21.62 11.80 -0.60
C TYR A 134 22.34 10.72 -1.43
N GLU A 135 21.71 9.56 -1.68
CA GLU A 135 22.31 8.51 -2.51
C GLU A 135 22.21 8.83 -4.00
N ALA A 136 23.19 8.39 -4.77
CA ALA A 136 23.14 8.46 -6.23
C ALA A 136 21.93 7.65 -6.74
N ASN A 137 21.16 8.24 -7.65
CA ASN A 137 19.90 7.67 -8.20
C ASN A 137 18.70 7.64 -7.23
N SER A 138 18.77 8.34 -6.10
CA SER A 138 17.60 8.57 -5.24
C SER A 138 16.56 9.49 -5.89
N VAL A 139 15.35 9.48 -5.36
CA VAL A 139 14.26 10.34 -5.85
C VAL A 139 14.60 11.78 -5.49
N GLN A 140 14.80 12.63 -6.51
CA GLN A 140 15.20 14.03 -6.33
C GLN A 140 14.01 14.99 -6.23
N SER A 141 12.86 14.59 -6.74
CA SER A 141 11.60 15.32 -6.64
C SER A 141 10.43 14.34 -6.64
N VAL A 142 9.34 14.74 -6.00
CA VAL A 142 8.12 13.94 -5.95
C VAL A 142 6.92 14.80 -6.34
N ASP A 143 6.06 14.24 -7.18
CA ASP A 143 4.74 14.80 -7.44
C ASP A 143 3.85 14.49 -6.24
N LEU A 144 3.43 15.52 -5.50
CA LEU A 144 2.61 15.38 -4.29
C LEU A 144 1.24 14.77 -4.57
N GLU A 145 0.77 14.77 -5.81
CA GLU A 145 -0.44 14.06 -6.21
C GLU A 145 -0.38 12.56 -5.90
N VAL A 146 0.82 11.99 -5.77
CA VAL A 146 0.99 10.60 -5.34
C VAL A 146 0.43 10.32 -3.94
N LEU A 147 0.32 11.34 -3.07
CA LEU A 147 -0.28 11.22 -1.75
C LEU A 147 -1.78 10.86 -1.82
N LYS A 148 -2.43 11.08 -2.97
CA LYS A 148 -3.83 10.69 -3.20
C LYS A 148 -4.02 9.20 -3.45
N LEU A 149 -2.95 8.45 -3.77
CA LEU A 149 -3.05 7.02 -4.08
C LEU A 149 -3.47 6.18 -2.86
N ALA A 150 -2.85 6.38 -1.70
CA ALA A 150 -3.19 5.58 -0.50
C ALA A 150 -4.65 5.77 -0.05
N PRO A 151 -5.19 7.01 0.08
CA PRO A 151 -6.60 7.21 0.37
C PRO A 151 -7.55 6.60 -0.66
N HIS A 152 -7.18 6.66 -1.95
CA HIS A 152 -7.97 6.06 -3.01
C HIS A 152 -8.01 4.52 -2.88
N LEU A 153 -6.86 3.89 -2.62
CA LEU A 153 -6.77 2.45 -2.37
C LEU A 153 -7.57 2.02 -1.14
N ASP A 154 -7.54 2.80 -0.05
CA ASP A 154 -8.34 2.52 1.15
C ASP A 154 -9.84 2.48 0.84
N CYS A 155 -10.35 3.47 0.11
CA CYS A 155 -11.76 3.52 -0.31
C CYS A 155 -12.14 2.31 -1.18
N VAL A 156 -11.32 1.98 -2.17
CA VAL A 156 -11.57 0.85 -3.07
C VAL A 156 -11.59 -0.47 -2.29
N LEU A 157 -10.60 -0.70 -1.42
CA LEU A 157 -10.51 -1.92 -0.61
C LEU A 157 -11.64 -2.02 0.42
N ALA A 158 -12.05 -0.89 1.01
CA ALA A 158 -13.19 -0.86 1.91
C ALA A 158 -14.49 -1.28 1.21
N GLU A 159 -14.67 -0.90 -0.06
CA GLU A 159 -15.83 -1.32 -0.86
C GLU A 159 -15.76 -2.79 -1.28
N MET A 160 -14.56 -3.30 -1.59
CA MET A 160 -14.38 -4.74 -1.90
C MET A 160 -14.75 -5.66 -0.72
N MET A 161 -14.68 -5.15 0.51
CA MET A 161 -15.01 -5.91 1.73
C MET A 161 -16.48 -5.76 2.17
N ARG A 162 -17.31 -4.98 1.45
CA ARG A 162 -18.75 -4.85 1.73
C ARG A 162 -19.56 -5.98 1.10
#